data_AF-A0A1W2AXL2-F1
#
_entry.id   AF-A0A1W2AXL2-F1
#
_cell.length_a   1.000
_cell.length_b   1.000
_cell.length_c   1.000
_cell.angle_alpha   90.00
_cell.angle_beta   90.00
_cell.angle_gamma   90.00
#
_symmetry.space_group_name_H-M   'P 1'
#
loop_
_entity.id
_entity.type
_entity.pdbx_description
1 polymer ?
#
loop_
_entity_poly.entity_id
_entity_poly.type
_entity_poly.pdbx_seq_one_letter_code
_entity_poly.pdbx_strand_id
1 'polypeptide(L)' 'MDTVAQPLSAVICKLKQENINYTVTMTQPSRTMFQLQDTLYVIRQQSDANGIYNLTVAAKMGKEVF' A
#
# COMPACT_ATOMS: atom_id res chain seq x y z
N MET A 1 2.34 -0.25 -14.79
CA MET A 1 3.17 0.35 -13.73
C MET A 1 3.25 -0.64 -12.58
N ASP A 2 4.44 -0.95 -12.08
CA ASP A 2 4.60 -1.84 -10.91
C ASP A 2 4.87 -0.98 -9.67
N THR A 3 3.96 -1.03 -8.70
CA THR A 3 4.05 -0.23 -7.46
C THR A 3 4.21 -1.08 -6.21
N VAL A 4 4.32 -2.40 -6.38
CA VAL A 4 4.48 -3.35 -5.28
C VAL A 4 5.82 -3.08 -4.58
N ALA A 5 5.85 -3.27 -3.26
CA ALA A 5 6.96 -2.95 -2.36
C ALA A 5 7.33 -1.45 -2.29
N GLN A 6 6.59 -0.55 -2.93
CA GLN A 6 6.81 0.89 -2.79
C GLN A 6 6.03 1.48 -1.61
N PRO A 7 6.53 2.56 -0.98
CA PRO A 7 5.78 3.28 0.04
C PRO A 7 4.50 3.87 -0.55
N LEU A 8 3.38 3.72 0.17
CA LEU A 8 2.07 4.21 -0.28
C LEU A 8 2.09 5.70 -0.66
N SER A 9 2.82 6.52 0.11
CA SER A 9 2.94 7.96 -0.15
C SER A 9 3.55 8.25 -1.53
N ALA A 10 4.59 7.51 -1.93
CA ALA A 10 5.22 7.65 -3.24
C ALA A 10 4.29 7.19 -4.37
N VAL A 11 3.53 6.11 -4.13
CA VAL A 11 2.58 5.55 -5.11
C VAL A 11 1.40 6.50 -5.33
N ILE A 12 0.82 7.05 -4.26
CA ILE A 12 -0.25 8.06 -4.34
C ILE A 12 0.22 9.30 -5.11
N CYS A 13 1.45 9.77 -4.84
CA CYS A 13 2.00 10.93 -5.55
C CYS A 13 2.03 10.69 -7.06
N LYS A 14 2.55 9.53 -7.51
CA LYS A 14 2.58 9.18 -8.94
C LYS A 14 1.18 9.02 -9.53
N LEU A 15 0.26 8.33 -8.85
CA LEU A 15 -1.10 8.13 -9.36
C LEU A 15 -1.85 9.47 -9.51
N LYS A 16 -1.62 10.41 -8.60
CA LYS A 16 -2.16 11.78 -8.71
C LYS A 16 -1.54 12.55 -9.88
N GLN A 17 -0.22 12.46 -10.08
CA GLN A 17 0.46 13.10 -11.22
C GLN A 17 -0.08 12.60 -12.55
N GLU A 18 -0.34 11.30 -12.64
CA GLU A 18 -0.85 10.63 -13.84
C GLU A 18 -2.38 10.72 -13.99
N ASN A 19 -3.10 11.38 -13.07
CA ASN A 19 -4.58 11.44 -13.02
C ASN A 19 -5.25 10.04 -13.05
N ILE A 20 -4.62 9.05 -12.45
CA ILE A 20 -5.13 7.67 -12.38
C ILE A 20 -6.01 7.52 -11.14
N ASN A 21 -7.23 7.01 -11.32
CA ASN A 21 -8.12 6.70 -10.21
C ASN A 21 -7.63 5.47 -9.44
N TYR A 22 -7.68 5.54 -8.11
CA TYR A 22 -7.20 4.46 -7.26
C TYR A 22 -8.03 4.29 -5.99
N THR A 23 -8.02 3.08 -5.46
CA THR A 23 -8.62 2.70 -4.17
C THR A 23 -7.53 2.08 -3.30
N VAL A 24 -7.56 2.34 -1.99
CA VAL A 24 -6.57 1.82 -1.05
C VAL A 24 -7.27 0.98 0.01
N THR A 25 -6.87 -0.29 0.09
CA THR A 25 -7.33 -1.23 1.10
C THR A 25 -6.19 -1.54 2.05
N MET A 26 -6.34 -1.17 3.32
CA MET A 26 -5.34 -1.46 4.34
C MET A 26 -5.61 -2.81 4.99
N THR A 27 -4.62 -3.71 4.94
CA THR A 27 -4.65 -4.97 5.68
C THR A 27 -3.81 -4.81 6.94
N GLN A 28 -4.46 -4.75 8.10
CA GLN A 28 -3.80 -4.75 9.41
C GLN A 28 -4.24 -5.98 10.22
N PRO A 29 -3.34 -6.59 11.01
CA PRO A 29 -3.75 -7.59 11.97
C PRO A 29 -4.66 -6.95 13.04
N SER A 30 -5.75 -7.61 13.36
CA SER A 30 -6.74 -7.16 14.37
C SER A 30 -6.20 -7.15 15.80
N ARG A 31 -5.01 -7.72 16.04
CA ARG A 31 -4.31 -7.68 17.32
C ARG A 31 -3.03 -6.86 17.19
N THR A 32 -3.03 -5.68 17.82
CA THR A 32 -1.88 -4.78 17.95
C THR A 32 -0.86 -5.34 18.96
N MET A 33 -0.36 -6.57 18.76
CA MET A 33 0.71 -7.12 19.61
C MET A 33 2.10 -6.57 19.28
N PHE A 34 2.25 -5.93 18.13
CA PHE A 34 3.51 -5.40 17.64
C PHE A 34 3.36 -3.91 17.30
N GLN A 35 4.37 -3.11 17.65
CA GLN A 35 4.47 -1.75 17.13
C GLN A 35 4.64 -1.83 15.61
N LEU A 36 3.57 -1.49 14.90
CA LEU A 36 3.59 -1.31 13.45
C LEU A 36 4.27 0.02 13.17
N GLN A 37 5.16 0.06 12.17
CA GLN A 37 5.67 1.33 11.70
C GLN A 37 4.53 2.09 10.99
N ASP A 38 4.50 3.41 11.14
CA ASP A 38 3.52 4.30 10.46
C ASP A 38 3.63 4.24 8.93
N THR A 39 4.69 3.63 8.38
CA THR A 39 4.90 3.53 6.93
C THR A 39 4.17 2.32 6.35
N LEU A 40 3.21 2.62 5.47
CA LEU A 40 2.48 1.64 4.66
C LEU A 40 3.20 1.38 3.34
N TYR A 41 3.25 0.11 2.95
CA TYR A 41 3.80 -0.36 1.68
C TYR A 41 2.73 -1.06 0.87
N VAL A 42 2.77 -0.90 -0.44
CA VAL A 42 1.88 -1.62 -1.36
C VAL A 42 2.34 -3.07 -1.44
N ILE A 43 1.49 -4.01 -1.06
CA ILE A 43 1.77 -5.46 -1.11
C ILE A 43 1.07 -6.14 -2.30
N ARG A 44 0.04 -5.51 -2.85
CA ARG A 44 -0.68 -5.99 -4.03
C ARG A 44 -1.26 -4.82 -4.80
N GLN A 45 -1.23 -4.94 -6.12
CA GLN A 45 -1.87 -4.02 -7.05
C GLN A 45 -2.74 -4.82 -8.00
N GLN A 46 -3.98 -4.37 -8.21
CA GLN A 46 -4.88 -4.92 -9.22
C GLN A 46 -5.58 -3.80 -9.97
N SER A 47 -5.57 -3.85 -11.29
CA SER A 47 -6.37 -2.94 -12.13
C SER A 47 -7.74 -3.56 -12.39
N ASP A 48 -8.80 -2.79 -12.16
CA ASP A 48 -10.16 -3.20 -12.46
C ASP A 48 -10.53 -2.97 -13.94
N ALA A 49 -11.65 -3.53 -14.40
CA ALA A 49 -12.14 -3.36 -15.78
C ALA A 49 -12.47 -1.88 -16.11
N ASN A 50 -12.72 -1.08 -15.08
CA ASN A 50 -12.96 0.37 -15.18
C ASN A 50 -11.67 1.22 -15.16
N GLY A 51 -10.49 0.59 -15.18
CA GLY A 51 -9.20 1.31 -15.15
C GLY A 51 -8.81 1.86 -13.77
N ILE A 52 -9.53 1.47 -12.71
CA ILE A 52 -9.23 1.87 -11.33
C ILE A 52 -8.15 0.94 -10.76
N TYR A 53 -7.11 1.53 -10.16
CA TYR A 53 -6.06 0.78 -9.47
C TYR A 53 -6.45 0.48 -8.03
N ASN A 54 -6.72 -0.79 -7.73
CA ASN A 54 -6.92 -1.30 -6.38
C ASN A 54 -5.55 -1.62 -5.75
N LEU A 55 -5.18 -0.85 -4.74
CA LEU A 55 -3.94 -1.02 -3.98
C LEU A 55 -4.25 -1.67 -2.63
N THR A 56 -3.62 -2.81 -2.36
CA THR A 56 -3.59 -3.38 -1.01
C THR A 56 -2.31 -2.97 -0.33
N VAL A 57 -2.42 -2.39 0.86
CA VAL A 57 -1.27 -1.91 1.64
C VAL A 57 -1.21 -2.55 3.02
N ALA A 58 0.02 -2.74 3.51
CA ALA A 58 0.29 -3.21 4.85
C ALA A 58 1.38 -2.36 5.50
N ALA A 59 1.31 -2.20 6.82
CA ALA A 59 2.37 -1.59 7.60
C ALA A 59 3.58 -2.53 7.69
N LYS A 60 4.79 -1.98 7.66
CA LYS A 60 6.00 -2.78 7.92
C LYS A 60 6.00 -3.21 9.39
N MET A 61 6.20 -4.49 9.65
CA MET A 61 6.39 -4.98 11.03
C MET A 61 7.66 -4.36 11.61
N GLY A 62 7.54 -3.73 12.79
CA GLY A 62 8.62 -2.98 13.41
C GLY A 62 9.79 -3.81 13.93
N LYS A 63 9.73 -5.15 13.85
CA LYS A 63 10.79 -6.02 14.39
C LYS A 63 11.37 -6.91 13.29
N GLU A 64 12.47 -6.47 12.71
CA GLU A 64 13.47 -7.39 12.16
C GLU A 64 14.27 -7.90 13.37
N VAL A 65 14.08 -9.19 13.72
CA VAL A 65 14.98 -9.87 14.65
C VAL A 65 16.27 -10.14 13.88
N PHE A 66 17.35 -9.47 14.29
CA PHE A 66 18.73 -9.76 13.87
C PHE A 66 19.26 -10.99 14.59
#